data_AF-A0A5S3YM79-F1
#
_entry.id   AF-A0A5S3YM79-F1
#
_cell.length_a   1.000
_cell.length_b   1.000
_cell.length_c   1.000
_cell.angle_alpha   90.00
_cell.angle_beta   90.00
_cell.angle_gamma   90.00
#
_symmetry.space_group_name_H-M   'P 1'
#
loop_
_entity.id
_entity.type
_entity.pdbx_description
1 polymer ?
#
loop_
_entity_poly.entity_id
_entity_poly.type
_entity_poly.pdbx_seq_one_letter_code
_entity_poly.pdbx_strand_id
1 'polypeptide(L)' 'IPINVDLRLTDIERVEVLIGPQGTLYGAGTLGGAIRTMLKAPVLDVIEGKLSGDLFSINESDSHGHEVGAVFNMPI' A
#
# COMPACT_ATOMS: atom_id res chain seq x y z
N ILE A 1 -21.17 -2.48 10.78
CA ILE A 1 -19.79 -2.73 11.23
C ILE A 1 -18.88 -1.99 10.25
N PRO A 2 -18.13 -0.96 10.63
CA PRO A 2 -17.16 -0.38 9.72
C PRO A 2 -16.07 -1.42 9.46
N ILE A 3 -15.83 -1.74 8.19
CA ILE A 3 -14.68 -2.55 7.80
C ILE A 3 -13.47 -1.62 7.98
N ASN A 4 -12.67 -1.85 9.00
CA ASN A 4 -11.38 -1.17 9.11
C ASN A 4 -10.46 -1.81 8.06
N VAL A 5 -10.26 -1.12 6.94
CA VAL A 5 -9.33 -1.54 5.91
C VAL A 5 -7.97 -1.00 6.30
N ASP A 6 -7.16 -1.84 6.94
CA ASP A 6 -5.77 -1.54 7.24
C ASP A 6 -4.95 -1.69 5.94
N LEU A 7 -4.85 -0.59 5.19
CA LEU A 7 -4.06 -0.51 3.96
C LEU A 7 -2.58 -0.41 4.34
N ARG A 8 -1.94 -1.55 4.56
CA ARG A 8 -0.49 -1.62 4.76
C ARG A 8 0.20 -1.23 3.46
N LEU A 9 0.91 -0.10 3.47
CA LEU A 9 1.63 0.45 2.32
C LEU A 9 2.97 -0.27 2.09
N THR A 10 2.95 -1.60 2.06
CA THR A 10 4.14 -2.43 1.80
C THR A 10 4.32 -2.62 0.30
N ASP A 11 5.57 -2.48 -0.17
CA ASP A 11 5.97 -2.67 -1.57
C ASP A 11 5.25 -1.77 -2.60
N ILE A 12 4.94 -0.55 -2.20
CA ILE A 12 4.38 0.48 -3.08
C ILE A 12 5.50 1.29 -3.72
N GLU A 13 5.42 1.47 -5.03
CA GLU A 13 6.28 2.37 -5.78
C GLU A 13 5.78 3.81 -5.68
N ARG A 14 4.48 4.05 -5.88
CA ARG A 14 3.86 5.37 -5.72
C ARG A 14 2.35 5.30 -5.50
N VAL A 15 1.80 6.37 -4.93
CA VAL A 15 0.35 6.59 -4.82
C VAL A 15 -0.03 7.80 -5.68
N GLU A 16 -0.97 7.60 -6.58
CA GLU A 16 -1.53 8.63 -7.46
C GLU A 16 -2.90 9.05 -6.91
N VAL A 17 -3.08 10.35 -6.66
CA VAL A 17 -4.36 10.91 -6.21
C VAL A 17 -4.96 11.69 -7.37
N LEU A 18 -6.10 11.22 -7.87
CA LEU A 18 -6.87 11.88 -8.91
C LEU A 18 -8.03 12.61 -8.26
N ILE A 19 -8.02 13.94 -8.35
CA ILE A 19 -9.06 14.79 -7.77
C ILE A 19 -10.17 15.03 -8.79
N GLY A 20 -11.43 14.86 -8.38
CA GLY A 20 -12.61 15.08 -9.22
C GLY A 20 -13.04 13.88 -10.07
N PRO A 21 -14.17 13.97 -10.79
CA PRO A 21 -14.82 12.81 -11.40
C PRO A 21 -13.93 12.03 -12.40
N GLN A 22 -13.59 10.78 -12.08
CA GLN A 22 -12.79 9.90 -12.96
C GLN A 22 -13.59 8.81 -13.70
N GLY A 23 -14.86 9.08 -14.03
CA GLY A 23 -15.82 8.05 -14.46
C GLY A 23 -15.48 7.28 -15.74
N THR A 24 -14.70 7.87 -16.66
CA THR A 24 -14.32 7.21 -17.92
C THR A 24 -13.19 6.21 -17.75
N LEU A 25 -12.20 6.52 -16.90
CA LEU A 25 -11.02 5.66 -16.70
C LEU A 25 -11.21 4.64 -15.58
N TYR A 26 -12.08 4.93 -14.59
CA TYR A 26 -12.20 4.13 -13.38
C TYR A 26 -13.65 3.73 -13.03
N GLY A 27 -14.63 4.10 -13.85
CA GLY A 27 -16.01 3.61 -13.77
C GLY A 27 -16.92 4.34 -12.77
N ALA A 28 -18.15 3.82 -12.65
CA ALA A 28 -19.18 4.39 -11.79
C ALA A 28 -18.81 4.22 -10.31
N GLY A 29 -18.35 5.31 -9.68
CA GLY A 29 -17.91 5.31 -8.28
C GLY A 29 -16.85 6.37 -7.97
N THR A 30 -16.23 6.96 -8.99
CA THR A 30 -15.13 7.91 -8.83
C THR A 30 -15.56 9.37 -8.92
N LEU A 31 -16.79 9.71 -8.49
CA LEU A 31 -17.33 11.07 -8.59
C LEU A 31 -16.52 12.08 -7.75
N GLY A 32 -15.95 11.65 -6.62
CA GLY A 32 -15.07 12.47 -5.78
C GLY A 32 -13.60 12.43 -6.20
N GLY A 33 -13.22 11.59 -7.17
CA GLY A 33 -11.82 11.25 -7.41
C GLY A 33 -11.55 9.75 -7.41
N ALA A 34 -10.28 9.41 -7.58
CA ALA A 34 -9.76 8.06 -7.43
C ALA A 34 -8.40 8.10 -6.75
N ILE A 35 -8.09 7.10 -5.92
CA ILE A 35 -6.75 6.88 -5.39
C ILE A 35 -6.23 5.59 -6.02
N ARG A 36 -5.06 5.67 -6.65
CA ARG A 36 -4.43 4.53 -7.31
C ARG A 36 -3.08 4.25 -6.66
N THR A 37 -2.95 3.04 -6.15
CA THR A 37 -1.71 2.53 -5.58
C THR A 37 -0.96 1.73 -6.64
N MET A 38 0.27 2.12 -6.93
CA MET A 38 1.16 1.41 -7.85
C MET A 38 2.15 0.58 -7.04
N LEU A 39 2.13 -0.73 -7.26
CA LEU A 39 3.07 -1.66 -6.64
C LEU A 39 4.42 -1.63 -7.36
N LYS A 40 5.50 -2.01 -6.67
CA LYS A 40 6.82 -2.16 -7.28
C LYS A 40 6.82 -3.33 -8.25
N ALA A 41 7.25 -3.11 -9.50
CA ALA A 41 7.41 -4.18 -10.48
C ALA A 41 8.74 -4.94 -10.25
N PRO A 42 8.80 -6.25 -10.56
CA PRO A 42 10.05 -7.01 -10.51
C PRO A 42 11.03 -6.54 -11.61
N VAL A 43 12.32 -6.48 -11.28
CA VAL A 43 13.38 -6.20 -12.25
C VAL A 43 13.74 -7.50 -12.96
N LEU A 44 13.65 -7.51 -14.30
CA LEU A 44 13.75 -8.76 -15.10
C LEU A 44 15.08 -9.51 -14.95
N ASP A 45 16.15 -8.81 -14.58
CA ASP A 45 17.50 -9.37 -14.50
C ASP A 45 17.95 -9.68 -13.06
N VAL A 46 17.13 -9.38 -12.04
CA VAL A 46 17.55 -9.45 -10.64
C VAL A 46 16.42 -10.00 -9.75
N ILE A 47 16.77 -10.97 -8.91
CA ILE A 47 15.92 -11.35 -7.79
C ILE A 47 16.15 -10.35 -6.66
N GLU A 48 15.09 -9.69 -6.20
CA GLU A 48 15.15 -8.73 -5.10
C GLU A 48 14.38 -9.26 -3.89
N GLY A 49 14.95 -9.05 -2.70
CA GLY A 49 14.29 -9.32 -1.42
C GLY A 49 14.38 -8.11 -0.52
N LYS A 50 13.32 -7.81 0.21
CA LYS A 50 13.30 -6.74 1.22
C LYS A 50 12.72 -7.27 2.53
N LEU A 51 13.39 -6.98 3.64
CA LEU A 51 12.92 -7.23 4.99
C LEU A 51 12.72 -5.88 5.67
N SER A 52 11.59 -5.68 6.34
CA SER A 52 11.26 -4.48 7.10
C SER A 52 10.75 -4.85 8.49
N GLY A 53 10.99 -3.98 9.46
CA GLY A 53 10.42 -4.14 10.78
C GLY A 53 10.39 -2.82 11.52
N ASP A 54 9.30 -2.59 12.25
CA ASP A 54 8.98 -1.34 12.91
C ASP A 54 8.47 -1.61 14.33
N LEU A 55 8.81 -0.73 15.27
CA LEU A 55 8.26 -0.72 16.62
C LEU A 55 7.51 0.60 16.80
N PHE A 56 6.29 0.55 17.30
CA PHE A 56 5.44 1.74 17.44
C PHE A 56 4.60 1.69 18.73
N SER A 57 4.22 2.85 19.24
CA SER A 57 3.32 2.97 20.39
C SER A 57 2.15 3.87 20.02
N ILE A 58 0.95 3.50 20.43
CA ILE A 58 -0.26 4.28 20.19
C ILE A 58 -0.57 5.08 21.45
N ASN A 59 -0.92 6.36 21.30
CA ASN A 59 -1.35 7.17 22.44
C ASN A 59 -2.60 6.54 23.06
N GLU A 60 -2.66 6.48 24.40
CA GLU A 60 -3.71 5.77 25.16
C GLU A 60 -3.69 4.23 25.04
N SER A 61 -2.60 3.64 24.52
CA SER A 61 -2.34 2.20 24.60
C SER A 61 -1.28 1.90 25.65
N ASP A 62 -1.57 0.98 26.56
CA ASP A 62 -0.60 0.45 27.53
C ASP A 62 0.43 -0.51 26.89
N SER A 63 0.26 -0.81 25.61
CA SER A 63 1.07 -1.80 24.86
C SER A 63 1.91 -1.17 23.75
N HIS A 64 3.10 -1.75 23.54
CA HIS A 64 3.97 -1.47 22.41
C HIS A 64 3.63 -2.42 21.26
N GLY A 65 3.43 -1.85 20.07
CA GLY A 65 3.23 -2.58 18.82
C GLY A 65 4.55 -2.87 18.11
N HIS A 66 4.56 -3.95 17.35
CA HIS A 66 5.66 -4.28 16.44
C HIS A 66 5.09 -4.78 15.12
N GLU A 67 5.81 -4.50 14.06
CA GLU A 67 5.49 -4.91 12.70
C GLU A 67 6.74 -5.51 12.07
N VAL A 68 6.58 -6.62 11.36
CA VAL A 68 7.64 -7.21 10.52
C VAL A 68 7.01 -7.55 9.18
N GLY A 69 7.74 -7.27 8.10
CA GLY A 69 7.32 -7.52 6.73
C GLY A 69 8.48 -8.06 5.89
N ALA A 70 8.16 -8.92 4.93
CA ALA A 70 9.11 -9.41 3.95
C ALA A 70 8.48 -9.35 2.56
N VAL A 71 9.29 -8.98 1.57
CA VAL A 71 8.91 -8.87 0.16
C VAL A 71 9.94 -9.64 -0.65
N PHE A 72 9.46 -10.35 -1.66
CA PHE A 72 10.30 -11.08 -2.59
C PHE A 72 9.80 -10.86 -4.01
N ASN A 73 10.68 -10.36 -4.87
CA ASN A 73 10.41 -10.06 -6.26
C ASN A 73 11.29 -10.95 -7.13
N MET A 74 10.64 -11.79 -7.92
CA MET A 74 11.28 -12.66 -8.89
C MET A 74 10.92 -12.22 -10.31
N PRO A 75 11.87 -12.21 -11.25
CA PRO A 75 11.54 -12.11 -12.65
C PRO A 75 10.85 -13.41 -13.10
N ILE A 76 9.71 -13.29 -13.78
CA ILE A 76 8.97 -14.39 -14.40
C ILE A 76 8.87 -14.21 -15.91
#